data_AF-A0A8J8EIR9-F1
#
_entry.id   AF-A0A8J8EIR9-F1
#
_cell.length_a   1.000
_cell.length_b   1.000
_cell.length_c   1.000
_cell.angle_alpha   90.00
_cell.angle_beta   90.00
_cell.angle_gamma   90.00
#
_symmetry.space_group_name_H-M   'P 1'
#
loop_
_entity.id
_entity.type
_entity.pdbx_description
1 polymer ?
#
loop_
_entity_poly.entity_id
_entity_poly.type
_entity_poly.pdbx_seq_one_letter_code
_entity_poly.pdbx_strand_id
1 'polypeptide(L)'
;PAKGDRIAIVTNGGGAGVMMSDGIIEAGMKVAELSEETKQKFERAIREKKLPEHMSYKNPIDIIGDAPSTRYEIAMRYALEDPNVDALVVIALFQSPALDEGIVEKVAVLQKYGKPIVFVAPGGGYPERMARRIEKCGVPVFETVEDGV
;
A
#
# COMPACT_ATOMS: atom_id res chain seq x y z
N PRO A 1 13.45 -6.41 9.43
CA PRO A 1 14.24 -5.40 8.66
C PRO A 1 14.06 -5.63 7.15
N ALA A 2 14.07 -4.58 6.34
CA ALA A 2 14.04 -4.71 4.89
C ALA A 2 15.32 -5.40 4.39
N LYS A 3 15.21 -6.19 3.32
CA LYS A 3 16.37 -6.90 2.72
C LYS A 3 17.10 -6.08 1.65
N GLY A 4 16.56 -4.91 1.30
CA GLY A 4 17.03 -4.03 0.25
C GLY A 4 16.25 -2.72 0.24
N ASP A 5 16.43 -1.93 -0.82
CA ASP A 5 15.95 -0.55 -0.96
C ASP A 5 14.83 -0.39 -2.01
N ARG A 6 14.24 -1.49 -2.49
CA ARG A 6 13.18 -1.47 -3.51
C ARG A 6 11.81 -1.46 -2.85
N ILE A 7 11.12 -0.33 -2.92
CA ILE A 7 9.89 -0.06 -2.18
C ILE A 7 8.68 -0.13 -3.10
N ALA A 8 7.68 -0.93 -2.73
CA ALA A 8 6.35 -0.87 -3.35
C ALA A 8 5.46 0.11 -2.60
N ILE A 9 4.60 0.82 -3.32
CA ILE A 9 3.61 1.75 -2.75
C ILE A 9 2.23 1.29 -3.17
N VAL A 10 1.29 1.16 -2.22
CA VAL A 10 -0.12 0.90 -2.49
C VAL A 10 -0.94 2.07 -1.95
N THR A 11 -1.80 2.68 -2.76
CA THR A 11 -2.59 3.85 -2.37
C THR A 11 -3.96 3.90 -3.06
N ASN A 12 -4.97 4.47 -2.41
CA ASN A 12 -6.23 4.86 -3.07
C ASN A 12 -6.24 6.32 -3.55
N GLY A 13 -5.13 7.04 -3.40
CA GLY A 13 -4.96 8.40 -3.89
C GLY A 13 -3.64 8.57 -4.62
N GLY A 14 -3.67 8.63 -5.95
CA GLY A 14 -2.49 8.73 -6.81
C GLY A 14 -1.56 9.89 -6.46
N GLY A 15 -2.09 11.06 -6.07
CA GLY A 15 -1.27 12.20 -5.66
C GLY A 15 -0.35 11.89 -4.47
N ALA A 16 -0.86 11.21 -3.44
CA ALA A 16 -0.05 10.78 -2.30
C ALA A 16 0.97 9.69 -2.70
N GLY A 17 0.62 8.84 -3.66
CA GLY A 17 1.54 7.85 -4.22
C GLY A 17 2.72 8.49 -4.97
N VAL A 18 2.48 9.57 -5.72
CA VAL A 18 3.53 10.33 -6.40
C VAL A 18 4.44 11.01 -5.37
N MET A 19 3.88 11.69 -4.37
CA MET A 19 4.65 12.32 -3.29
C MET A 19 5.56 11.32 -2.55
N MET A 20 5.02 10.14 -2.22
CA MET A 20 5.80 9.06 -1.60
C MET A 20 6.91 8.53 -2.53
N SER A 21 6.62 8.42 -3.83
CA SER A 21 7.61 7.98 -4.81
C SER A 21 8.79 8.95 -4.88
N ASP A 22 8.50 10.25 -4.94
CA ASP A 22 9.52 11.31 -4.93
C ASP A 22 10.35 11.26 -3.64
N GLY A 23 9.70 11.15 -2.48
CA GLY A 23 10.38 11.04 -1.19
C GLY A 23 11.30 9.81 -1.08
N ILE A 24 10.84 8.65 -1.54
CA ILE A 24 11.66 7.41 -1.60
C ILE A 24 12.91 7.63 -2.46
N ILE A 25 12.77 8.30 -3.61
CA ILE A 25 13.89 8.59 -4.52
C ILE A 25 14.86 9.59 -3.88
N GLU A 26 14.35 10.65 -3.25
CA GLU A 26 15.16 11.65 -2.54
C GLU A 26 15.93 11.05 -1.36
N ALA A 27 15.36 10.05 -0.69
CA ALA A 27 16.02 9.28 0.37
C ALA A 27 17.08 8.28 -0.14
N GLY A 28 17.30 8.20 -1.47
CA GLY A 28 18.28 7.30 -2.09
C GLY A 28 17.81 5.85 -2.23
N MET A 29 16.53 5.58 -1.98
CA MET A 29 15.89 4.28 -2.21
C MET A 29 15.31 4.20 -3.64
N LYS A 30 14.72 3.06 -3.98
CA LYS A 30 14.17 2.81 -5.33
C LYS A 30 12.68 2.49 -5.25
N VAL A 31 11.90 3.12 -6.13
CA VAL A 31 10.54 2.65 -6.42
C VAL A 31 10.65 1.31 -7.17
N ALA A 32 10.16 0.23 -6.56
CA ALA A 32 10.28 -1.12 -7.11
C ALA A 32 9.59 -1.26 -8.47
N GLU A 33 10.26 -1.92 -9.41
CA GLU A 33 9.64 -2.37 -10.66
C GLU A 33 9.07 -3.78 -10.46
N LEU A 34 7.74 -3.91 -10.50
CA LEU A 34 7.07 -5.20 -10.32
C LEU A 34 7.49 -6.18 -11.42
N SER A 35 7.66 -7.44 -11.04
CA SER A 35 7.92 -8.53 -11.97
C SER A 35 6.76 -8.76 -12.93
N GLU A 36 7.04 -9.33 -14.11
CA GLU A 36 6.01 -9.72 -15.07
C GLU A 36 5.00 -10.71 -14.47
N GLU A 37 5.43 -11.60 -13.58
CA GLU A 37 4.52 -12.52 -12.88
C GLU A 37 3.50 -11.76 -12.03
N THR A 38 3.94 -10.75 -11.28
CA THR A 38 3.05 -9.93 -10.47
C THR A 38 2.11 -9.08 -11.33
N LYS A 39 2.60 -8.50 -12.43
CA LYS A 39 1.75 -7.78 -13.40
C LYS A 39 0.64 -8.69 -13.93
N GLN A 40 0.95 -9.94 -14.29
CA GLN A 40 -0.04 -10.94 -14.71
C GLN A 40 -1.07 -11.28 -13.62
N LYS A 41 -0.67 -11.31 -12.33
CA LYS A 41 -1.60 -11.48 -11.21
C LYS A 41 -2.61 -10.32 -11.11
N PHE A 42 -2.16 -9.08 -11.31
CA PHE A 42 -3.04 -7.92 -11.39
C PHE A 42 -4.00 -8.00 -12.59
N GLU A 43 -3.49 -8.25 -13.80
CA GLU A 43 -4.30 -8.41 -15.01
C GLU A 43 -5.35 -9.52 -14.87
N ARG A 44 -4.98 -10.64 -14.22
CA ARG A 44 -5.92 -11.72 -13.93
C ARG A 44 -7.00 -11.27 -12.95
N ALA A 45 -6.63 -10.58 -11.87
CA ALA A 45 -7.59 -10.07 -10.90
C ALA A 45 -8.56 -9.04 -11.51
N ILE A 46 -8.09 -8.23 -12.46
CA ILE A 46 -8.93 -7.33 -13.26
C ILE A 46 -9.92 -8.13 -14.12
N ARG A 47 -9.44 -9.12 -14.89
CA ARG A 47 -10.30 -10.00 -15.70
C ARG A 47 -11.35 -10.76 -14.88
N GLU A 48 -10.98 -11.17 -13.67
CA GLU A 48 -11.88 -11.82 -12.70
C GLU A 48 -12.79 -10.84 -11.95
N LYS A 49 -12.76 -9.54 -12.29
CA LYS A 49 -13.55 -8.45 -11.68
C LYS A 49 -13.31 -8.27 -10.17
N LYS A 50 -12.15 -8.68 -9.67
CA LYS A 50 -11.71 -8.46 -8.29
C LYS A 50 -11.05 -7.10 -8.11
N LEU A 51 -10.51 -6.54 -9.18
CA LEU A 51 -9.91 -5.22 -9.26
C LEU A 51 -10.52 -4.42 -10.42
N PRO A 52 -10.63 -3.08 -10.33
CA PRO A 52 -11.19 -2.26 -11.39
C PRO A 52 -10.22 -2.12 -12.58
N GLU A 53 -10.73 -2.03 -13.80
CA GLU A 53 -9.91 -1.93 -15.02
C GLU A 53 -9.07 -0.64 -15.11
N HIS A 54 -9.53 0.43 -14.47
CA HIS A 54 -8.91 1.76 -14.55
C HIS A 54 -7.88 2.02 -13.45
N MET A 55 -7.54 1.03 -12.62
CA MET A 55 -6.47 1.14 -11.64
C MET A 55 -5.09 1.18 -12.29
N SER A 56 -4.09 1.73 -11.58
CA SER A 56 -2.68 1.57 -11.94
C SER A 56 -2.07 0.46 -11.10
N TYR A 57 -1.52 -0.56 -11.74
CA TYR A 57 -0.64 -1.55 -11.10
C TYR A 57 0.84 -1.35 -11.49
N LYS A 58 1.19 -0.18 -12.04
CA LYS A 58 2.57 0.31 -11.95
C LYS A 58 2.82 0.74 -10.51
N ASN A 59 4.07 0.99 -10.14
CA ASN A 59 4.40 1.53 -8.82
C ASN A 59 4.49 3.06 -8.92
N PRO A 60 3.69 3.85 -8.18
CA PRO A 60 2.74 3.45 -7.13
C PRO A 60 1.49 2.74 -7.65
N ILE A 61 1.08 1.70 -6.93
CA ILE A 61 -0.12 0.89 -7.20
C ILE A 61 -1.33 1.70 -6.72
N ASP A 62 -1.92 2.47 -7.63
CA ASP A 62 -3.13 3.26 -7.39
C ASP A 62 -4.37 2.40 -7.58
N ILE A 63 -4.98 2.02 -6.46
CA ILE A 63 -6.17 1.18 -6.39
C ILE A 63 -7.48 2.00 -6.45
N ILE A 64 -7.44 3.29 -6.78
CA ILE A 64 -8.61 4.18 -6.97
C ILE A 64 -9.34 4.55 -5.67
N GLY A 65 -9.82 5.79 -5.59
CA GLY A 65 -10.38 6.42 -4.38
C GLY A 65 -11.53 5.67 -3.70
N ASP A 66 -12.35 4.93 -4.44
CA ASP A 66 -13.46 4.12 -3.91
C ASP A 66 -13.02 2.75 -3.35
N ALA A 67 -11.73 2.56 -3.07
CA ALA A 67 -11.18 1.27 -2.64
C ALA A 67 -11.72 0.79 -1.28
N PRO A 68 -12.44 -0.36 -1.22
CA PRO A 68 -12.67 -1.05 0.03
C PRO A 68 -11.39 -1.75 0.52
N SER A 69 -11.39 -2.19 1.78
CA SER A 69 -10.22 -2.82 2.38
C SER A 69 -9.78 -4.10 1.63
N THR A 70 -10.72 -4.82 0.99
CA THR A 70 -10.43 -6.00 0.16
C THR A 70 -9.57 -5.68 -1.07
N ARG A 71 -9.69 -4.47 -1.63
CA ARG A 71 -8.87 -4.02 -2.75
C ARG A 71 -7.43 -3.79 -2.32
N TYR A 72 -7.24 -3.20 -1.14
CA TYR A 72 -5.92 -3.10 -0.50
C TYR A 72 -5.31 -4.48 -0.26
N GLU A 73 -6.05 -5.43 0.32
CA GLU A 73 -5.53 -6.78 0.57
C GLU A 73 -4.97 -7.45 -0.68
N ILE A 74 -5.69 -7.37 -1.80
CA ILE A 74 -5.23 -7.95 -3.06
C ILE A 74 -3.93 -7.28 -3.53
N ALA A 75 -3.89 -5.95 -3.55
CA ALA A 75 -2.72 -5.20 -4.01
C ALA A 75 -1.50 -5.38 -3.10
N MET A 76 -1.69 -5.26 -1.78
CA MET A 76 -0.64 -5.48 -0.78
C MET A 76 -0.08 -6.91 -0.88
N ARG A 77 -0.94 -7.92 -1.00
CA ARG A 77 -0.50 -9.31 -1.15
C ARG A 77 0.38 -9.49 -2.39
N TYR A 78 -0.04 -8.98 -3.54
CA TYR A 78 0.74 -9.08 -4.77
C TYR A 78 2.09 -8.36 -4.68
N ALA A 79 2.13 -7.17 -4.07
CA ALA A 79 3.39 -6.46 -3.83
C ALA A 79 4.31 -7.22 -2.85
N LEU A 80 3.75 -7.79 -1.77
CA LEU A 80 4.52 -8.54 -0.78
C LEU A 80 5.06 -9.88 -1.33
N GLU A 81 4.35 -10.52 -2.26
CA GLU A 81 4.81 -11.72 -2.97
C GLU A 81 5.92 -11.41 -4.01
N ASP A 82 6.00 -10.19 -4.52
CA ASP A 82 6.86 -9.85 -5.66
C ASP A 82 8.37 -9.89 -5.31
N PRO A 83 9.22 -10.62 -6.04
CA PRO A 83 10.65 -10.75 -5.72
C PRO A 83 11.46 -9.44 -5.85
N ASN A 84 10.91 -8.43 -6.54
CA ASN A 84 11.52 -7.11 -6.71
C ASN A 84 11.15 -6.10 -5.62
N VAL A 85 10.34 -6.50 -4.64
CA VAL A 85 9.90 -5.65 -3.54
C VAL A 85 10.59 -6.09 -2.25
N ASP A 86 11.26 -5.16 -1.57
CA ASP A 86 11.97 -5.38 -0.32
C ASP A 86 11.20 -4.86 0.91
N ALA A 87 10.36 -3.84 0.72
CA ALA A 87 9.41 -3.30 1.69
C ALA A 87 8.17 -2.70 1.01
N LEU A 88 7.09 -2.56 1.76
CA LEU A 88 5.81 -2.03 1.28
C LEU A 88 5.42 -0.78 2.09
N VAL A 89 5.10 0.31 1.39
CA VAL A 89 4.40 1.47 1.95
C VAL A 89 2.93 1.38 1.54
N VAL A 90 2.04 1.51 2.52
CA VAL A 90 0.58 1.53 2.30
C VAL A 90 0.07 2.89 2.71
N ILE A 91 -0.48 3.65 1.76
CA ILE A 91 -1.09 4.95 2.01
C ILE A 91 -2.59 4.80 1.93
N ALA A 92 -3.31 5.11 3.00
CA ALA A 92 -4.76 5.02 3.03
C ALA A 92 -5.41 6.37 3.30
N LEU A 93 -6.13 6.89 2.29
CA LEU A 93 -6.96 8.07 2.43
C LEU A 93 -8.38 7.65 2.85
N PHE A 94 -8.72 7.87 4.11
CA PHE A 94 -10.02 7.49 4.70
C PHE A 94 -11.18 8.45 4.36
N GLN A 95 -11.06 9.22 3.27
CA GLN A 95 -12.12 10.12 2.80
C GLN A 95 -13.26 9.36 2.11
N SER A 96 -12.98 8.15 1.63
CA SER A 96 -13.96 7.30 0.95
C SER A 96 -14.75 6.44 1.95
N PRO A 97 -16.09 6.42 1.86
CA PRO A 97 -16.92 5.55 2.70
C PRO A 97 -16.76 4.06 2.37
N ALA A 98 -16.15 3.73 1.23
CA ALA A 98 -15.92 2.33 0.85
C ALA A 98 -14.81 1.67 1.68
N LEU A 99 -13.84 2.45 2.17
CA LEU A 99 -12.74 1.93 2.97
C LEU A 99 -13.22 1.61 4.40
N ASP A 100 -13.49 0.33 4.62
CA ASP A 100 -13.93 -0.21 5.91
C ASP A 100 -12.76 -0.48 6.87
N GLU A 101 -13.09 -0.62 8.15
CA GLU A 101 -12.13 -0.87 9.24
C GLU A 101 -11.42 -2.22 9.15
N GLY A 102 -11.85 -3.12 8.25
CA GLY A 102 -11.19 -4.40 7.97
C GLY A 102 -9.76 -4.25 7.43
N ILE A 103 -9.36 -3.04 7.00
CA ILE A 103 -7.98 -2.73 6.64
C ILE A 103 -7.00 -3.05 7.77
N VAL A 104 -7.40 -2.85 9.03
CA VAL A 104 -6.56 -3.13 10.22
C VAL A 104 -6.15 -4.60 10.25
N GLU A 105 -7.13 -5.51 10.14
CA GLU A 105 -6.89 -6.96 10.16
C GLU A 105 -6.08 -7.40 8.95
N LYS A 106 -6.38 -6.84 7.76
CA LYS A 106 -5.70 -7.20 6.51
C LYS A 106 -4.21 -6.84 6.56
N VAL A 107 -3.87 -5.64 7.01
CA VAL A 107 -2.46 -5.23 7.19
C VAL A 107 -1.78 -6.14 8.22
N ALA A 108 -2.43 -6.43 9.35
CA ALA A 108 -1.88 -7.28 10.40
C ALA A 108 -1.56 -8.70 9.88
N VAL A 109 -2.49 -9.33 9.16
CA VAL A 109 -2.33 -10.69 8.60
C VAL A 109 -1.23 -10.73 7.54
N LEU A 110 -1.10 -9.69 6.72
CA LEU A 110 -0.13 -9.65 5.62
C LEU A 110 1.33 -9.46 6.09
N GLN A 111 1.58 -9.12 7.35
CA GLN A 111 2.94 -9.16 7.91
C GLN A 111 3.59 -10.55 7.83
N LYS A 112 2.78 -11.63 7.70
CA LYS A 112 3.27 -13.01 7.54
C LYS A 112 4.16 -13.23 6.30
N TYR A 113 4.13 -12.34 5.32
CA TYR A 113 5.02 -12.38 4.14
C TYR A 113 6.47 -11.98 4.47
N GLY A 114 6.74 -11.47 5.68
CA GLY A 114 8.09 -11.24 6.21
C GLY A 114 8.82 -10.02 5.65
N LYS A 115 8.20 -9.25 4.75
CA LYS A 115 8.69 -7.94 4.30
C LYS A 115 8.09 -6.84 5.17
N PRO A 116 8.86 -5.81 5.56
CA PRO A 116 8.33 -4.70 6.36
C PRO A 116 7.19 -3.98 5.64
N ILE A 117 6.20 -3.58 6.44
CA ILE A 117 5.09 -2.74 5.99
C ILE A 117 5.18 -1.44 6.80
N VAL A 118 5.14 -0.31 6.12
CA VAL A 118 4.92 1.03 6.71
C VAL A 118 3.53 1.47 6.29
N PHE A 119 2.75 1.97 7.24
CA PHE A 119 1.41 2.49 6.96
C PHE A 119 1.41 4.01 7.08
N VAL A 120 0.74 4.68 6.16
CA VAL A 120 0.57 6.13 6.16
C VAL A 120 -0.91 6.42 6.13
N ALA A 121 -1.41 7.14 7.14
CA ALA A 121 -2.82 7.44 7.32
C ALA A 121 -3.03 8.95 7.46
N PRO A 122 -2.94 9.73 6.36
CA PRO A 122 -3.05 11.18 6.43
C PRO A 122 -4.42 11.66 6.90
N GLY A 123 -4.40 12.69 7.75
CA GLY A 123 -5.58 13.39 8.23
C GLY A 123 -5.85 13.18 9.72
N GLY A 124 -6.82 13.92 10.25
CA GLY A 124 -7.19 13.87 11.68
C GLY A 124 -8.49 13.10 11.94
N GLY A 125 -8.77 12.83 13.21
CA GLY A 125 -10.07 12.31 13.64
C GLY A 125 -10.24 10.82 13.35
N TYR A 126 -10.80 10.45 12.20
CA TYR A 126 -11.03 9.03 11.86
C TYR A 126 -9.77 8.29 11.41
N PRO A 127 -8.96 8.79 10.44
CA PRO A 127 -7.64 8.25 10.12
C PRO A 127 -6.78 7.98 11.36
N GLU A 128 -6.68 8.92 12.30
CA GLU A 128 -5.89 8.76 13.53
C GLU A 128 -6.35 7.57 14.40
N ARG A 129 -7.68 7.33 14.48
CA ARG A 129 -8.21 6.15 15.18
C ARG A 129 -7.81 4.86 14.48
N MET A 130 -7.79 4.84 13.14
CA MET A 130 -7.36 3.68 12.37
C MET A 130 -5.84 3.48 12.51
N ALA A 131 -5.06 4.55 12.45
CA ALA A 131 -3.61 4.54 12.65
C ALA A 131 -3.24 3.86 13.97
N ARG A 132 -3.84 4.29 15.09
CA ARG A 132 -3.62 3.67 16.42
C ARG A 132 -3.98 2.19 16.47
N ARG A 133 -4.96 1.74 15.69
CA ARG A 133 -5.35 0.32 15.62
C ARG A 133 -4.34 -0.50 14.82
N ILE A 134 -3.84 0.05 13.72
CA ILE A 134 -2.81 -0.57 12.88
C ILE A 134 -1.49 -0.63 13.63
N GLU A 135 -1.13 0.43 14.35
CA GLU A 135 0.09 0.48 15.17
C GLU A 135 0.10 -0.60 16.25
N LYS A 136 -1.04 -0.86 16.91
CA LYS A 136 -1.20 -1.97 17.88
C LYS A 136 -0.97 -3.36 17.26
N CYS A 137 -1.01 -3.49 15.95
CA CYS A 137 -0.68 -4.74 15.25
C CYS A 137 0.83 -4.88 14.97
N GLY A 138 1.66 -3.93 15.41
CA GLY A 138 3.12 -3.95 15.24
C GLY A 138 3.62 -3.31 13.94
N VAL A 139 2.76 -2.57 13.24
CA VAL A 139 3.08 -1.91 11.97
C VAL A 139 3.38 -0.44 12.26
N PRO A 140 4.55 0.10 11.88
CA PRO A 140 4.82 1.53 11.99
C PRO A 140 3.79 2.35 11.21
N VAL A 141 3.23 3.39 11.84
CA VAL A 141 2.23 4.26 11.22
C VAL A 141 2.64 5.72 11.29
N PHE A 142 2.45 6.45 10.19
CA PHE A 142 2.72 7.87 10.08
C PHE A 142 1.49 8.64 9.62
N GLU A 143 1.36 9.89 10.05
CA GLU A 143 0.21 10.77 9.76
C GLU A 143 0.45 11.68 8.55
N THR A 144 1.68 11.73 8.02
CA THR A 144 2.03 12.51 6.83
C THR A 144 2.77 11.61 5.84
N VAL A 145 2.76 11.98 4.56
CA VAL A 145 3.47 11.22 3.53
C VAL A 145 4.97 11.35 3.73
N GLU A 146 5.43 12.54 4.11
CA GLU A 146 6.81 12.90 4.34
C GLU A 146 7.43 12.12 5.50
N ASP A 147 6.73 11.99 6.63
CA ASP A 147 7.22 11.21 7.78
C ASP A 147 7.23 9.69 7.50
N GLY A 148 6.48 9.24 6.49
CA GLY A 148 6.38 7.84 6.11
C GLY A 148 7.50 7.32 5.19
N VAL A 149 8.37 8.20 4.69
CA VAL A 149 9.54 7.89 3.85
C VAL A 149 10.67 7.32 4.71
#